data_AF-A0A956L0Q4-F1
#
_entry.id   AF-A0A956L0Q4-F1
#
_cell.length_a   1.000
_cell.length_b   1.000
_cell.length_c   1.000
_cell.angle_alpha   90.00
_cell.angle_beta   90.00
_cell.angle_gamma   90.00
#
_symmetry.space_group_name_H-M   'P 1'
#
loop_
_entity.id
_entity.type
_entity.pdbx_description
1 polymer ?
#
loop_
_entity_poly.entity_id
_entity_poly.type
_entity_poly.pdbx_seq_one_letter_code
_entity_poly.pdbx_strand_id
1 'polypeptide(L)'
;MPRSPRVLCCPRGPLFGAAALALLLGCASTEPQPREAADASAPDGADDPVRIKGLAPRLHVHRRRPGGIEELHDGALAHEGDLVQMSYMAAGNRYGVVVSLDGSGVVTLHYPERPEASATLVAHGEHALDHAYELDDAQPFERFVFVTSGDESLDPAIVLDAARRLAERGEAARHSPLPLPERWRQSSITLHKRP
;
A
#
# COMPACT_ATOMS: atom_id res chain seq x y z
N MET A 1 -20.24 -29.14 -6.48
CA MET A 1 -21.22 -28.04 -6.41
C MET A 1 -20.51 -26.82 -5.85
N PRO A 2 -20.25 -25.76 -6.64
CA PRO A 2 -19.59 -24.57 -6.12
C PRO A 2 -20.55 -23.79 -5.22
N ARG A 3 -20.09 -23.40 -4.02
CA ARG A 3 -20.82 -22.47 -3.15
C ARG A 3 -20.23 -21.07 -3.32
N SER A 4 -21.07 -20.11 -3.69
CA SER A 4 -20.66 -18.72 -3.88
C SER A 4 -20.21 -18.08 -2.57
N PRO A 5 -19.13 -17.26 -2.57
CA PRO A 5 -18.76 -16.47 -1.40
C PRO A 5 -19.83 -15.43 -1.10
N ARG A 6 -20.05 -15.14 0.19
CA ARG A 6 -21.03 -14.13 0.66
C ARG A 6 -20.31 -12.86 1.08
N VAL A 7 -20.41 -11.84 0.23
CA VAL A 7 -19.95 -10.48 0.55
C VAL A 7 -20.93 -9.82 1.53
N LEU A 8 -20.45 -9.37 2.69
CA LEU A 8 -21.21 -8.50 3.60
C LEU A 8 -20.72 -7.06 3.47
N CYS A 9 -21.56 -6.19 2.91
CA CYS A 9 -21.33 -4.75 2.86
C CYS A 9 -21.88 -4.09 4.13
N CYS A 10 -21.12 -3.16 4.73
CA CYS A 10 -21.52 -2.40 5.91
C CYS A 10 -21.53 -0.90 5.59
N PRO A 11 -22.63 -0.15 5.82
CA PRO A 11 -22.75 1.24 5.38
C PRO A 11 -22.00 2.22 6.29
N ARG A 12 -21.42 3.26 5.67
CA ARG A 12 -20.78 4.41 6.35
C ARG A 12 -21.83 5.39 6.89
N GLY A 13 -21.54 6.04 8.02
CA GLY A 13 -22.26 7.21 8.53
C GLY A 13 -21.31 8.38 8.83
N PRO A 14 -21.63 9.63 8.44
CA PRO A 14 -20.88 10.86 8.80
C PRO A 14 -21.56 11.65 9.95
N LEU A 15 -21.30 12.97 10.03
CA LEU A 15 -21.63 13.97 11.09
C LEU A 15 -20.57 14.00 12.22
N PHE A 16 -20.10 15.13 12.79
CA PHE A 16 -20.28 16.59 12.59
C PHE A 16 -18.87 17.27 12.55
N GLY A 17 -18.64 18.59 12.41
CA GLY A 17 -19.50 19.80 12.44
C GLY A 17 -18.74 21.05 11.91
N ALA A 18 -18.84 22.22 12.58
CA ALA A 18 -18.20 23.49 12.16
C ALA A 18 -17.84 24.42 13.34
N ALA A 19 -16.91 25.37 13.14
CA ALA A 19 -17.02 26.81 13.52
C ALA A 19 -15.69 27.56 13.32
N ALA A 20 -15.77 28.85 12.94
CA ALA A 20 -14.63 29.78 12.85
C ALA A 20 -14.82 30.96 13.81
N LEU A 21 -13.72 31.62 14.23
CA LEU A 21 -13.78 32.95 14.86
C LEU A 21 -12.46 33.71 14.65
N ALA A 22 -12.55 35.02 14.40
CA ALA A 22 -11.43 35.92 14.15
C ALA A 22 -11.60 37.25 14.93
N LEU A 23 -10.48 37.88 15.33
CA LEU A 23 -10.32 39.26 15.84
C LEU A 23 -8.81 39.59 15.63
N LEU A 24 -8.35 40.61 14.87
CA LEU A 24 -8.32 42.07 15.15
C LEU A 24 -7.58 42.40 16.48
N LEU A 25 -6.66 43.37 16.61
CA LEU A 25 -6.35 44.59 15.83
C LEU A 25 -4.92 45.14 16.23
N GLY A 26 -4.27 46.01 15.44
CA GLY A 26 -3.05 46.75 15.89
C GLY A 26 -2.36 47.59 14.79
N CYS A 27 -1.96 48.84 15.07
CA CYS A 27 -1.66 49.87 14.05
C CYS A 27 -0.23 50.46 14.08
N ALA A 28 0.11 51.18 13.00
CA ALA A 28 0.99 52.37 12.91
C ALA A 28 2.39 52.25 12.25
N SER A 29 2.43 52.62 10.97
CA SER A 29 3.33 53.60 10.31
C SER A 29 4.82 53.70 10.67
N THR A 30 5.68 53.49 9.67
CA THR A 30 6.75 54.43 9.25
C THR A 30 7.15 54.11 7.80
N GLU A 31 7.20 55.13 6.94
CA GLU A 31 7.54 55.01 5.51
C GLU A 31 8.68 56.00 5.17
N PRO A 32 9.80 55.53 4.59
CA PRO A 32 10.74 56.40 3.87
C PRO A 32 10.88 56.04 2.38
N GLN A 33 11.18 57.07 1.59
CA GLN A 33 11.06 57.09 0.11
C GLN A 33 12.12 56.31 -0.70
N PRO A 34 11.87 56.06 -2.00
CA PRO A 34 12.64 55.13 -2.83
C PRO A 34 13.86 55.74 -3.53
N ARG A 35 14.83 54.88 -3.92
CA ARG A 35 15.78 55.20 -4.99
C ARG A 35 16.36 53.97 -5.73
N GLU A 36 16.09 53.96 -7.05
CA GLU A 36 16.81 53.33 -8.18
C GLU A 36 17.50 51.95 -8.04
N ALA A 37 16.80 50.95 -8.57
CA ALA A 37 17.17 49.96 -9.60
C ALA A 37 18.62 49.42 -9.81
N ALA A 38 18.63 48.11 -10.11
CA ALA A 38 19.67 47.23 -10.66
C ALA A 38 20.67 46.65 -9.64
N ASP A 39 20.67 45.35 -9.35
CA ASP A 39 20.90 44.27 -10.33
C ASP A 39 20.06 43.00 -10.07
N ALA A 40 20.08 42.06 -11.02
CA ALA A 40 19.29 40.83 -10.98
C ALA A 40 19.93 39.74 -10.09
N SER A 41 19.14 39.23 -9.15
CA SER A 41 19.27 37.86 -8.63
C SER A 41 17.94 37.47 -7.99
N ALA A 42 17.15 36.66 -8.70
CA ALA A 42 16.00 36.01 -8.06
C ALA A 42 16.53 35.12 -6.93
N PRO A 43 15.91 35.11 -5.73
CA PRO A 43 16.05 33.96 -4.86
C PRO A 43 15.42 32.79 -5.63
N ASP A 44 16.25 31.89 -6.15
CA ASP A 44 15.81 30.58 -6.59
C ASP A 44 15.30 29.86 -5.34
N GLY A 45 14.00 30.06 -5.09
CA GLY A 45 13.22 29.33 -4.12
C GLY A 45 13.07 27.91 -4.60
N ALA A 46 14.20 27.19 -4.62
CA ALA A 46 14.22 25.75 -4.56
C ALA A 46 13.51 25.37 -3.27
N ASP A 47 12.20 25.14 -3.38
CA ASP A 47 11.46 24.24 -2.51
C ASP A 47 12.20 22.90 -2.56
N ASP A 48 13.24 22.75 -1.73
CA ASP A 48 13.74 21.45 -1.30
C ASP A 48 12.55 20.82 -0.56
N PRO A 49 11.84 19.86 -1.19
CA PRO A 49 10.57 19.41 -0.65
C PRO A 49 10.90 18.64 0.61
N VAL A 50 10.69 19.31 1.75
CA VAL A 50 11.08 18.85 3.09
C VAL A 50 10.81 17.37 3.19
N ARG A 51 11.88 16.57 3.15
CA ARG A 51 11.81 15.11 3.11
C ARG A 51 11.43 14.64 4.51
N ILE A 52 10.15 14.77 4.83
CA ILE A 52 9.53 14.29 6.07
C ILE A 52 9.93 12.82 6.19
N LYS A 53 10.79 12.54 7.19
CA LYS A 53 11.38 11.25 7.59
C LYS A 53 10.88 10.09 6.74
N GLY A 54 11.61 9.80 5.66
CA GLY A 54 11.12 9.05 4.50
C GLY A 54 10.35 7.79 4.86
N LEU A 55 9.02 7.87 4.82
CA LEU A 55 8.17 6.71 4.87
C LEU A 55 8.44 5.85 3.63
N ALA A 56 8.62 4.55 3.83
CA ALA A 56 8.66 3.59 2.74
C ALA A 56 7.24 3.06 2.48
N PRO A 57 6.91 2.65 1.24
CA PRO A 57 5.68 1.91 1.00
C PRO A 57 5.69 0.61 1.80
N ARG A 58 4.56 0.29 2.42
CA ARG A 58 4.42 -0.92 3.25
C ARG A 58 3.07 -1.57 3.02
N LEU A 59 3.08 -2.89 3.06
CA LEU A 59 1.91 -3.72 3.28
C LEU A 59 1.83 -4.06 4.77
N HIS A 60 0.62 -4.05 5.32
CA HIS A 60 0.30 -4.61 6.63
C HIS A 60 -0.71 -5.74 6.43
N VAL A 61 -0.59 -6.81 7.22
CA VAL A 61 -1.47 -7.97 7.19
C VAL A 61 -2.02 -8.18 8.59
N HIS A 62 -3.34 -8.26 8.72
CA HIS A 62 -4.02 -8.34 10.01
C HIS A 62 -4.94 -9.56 10.04
N ARG A 63 -4.77 -10.46 11.00
CA ARG A 63 -5.63 -11.63 11.20
C ARG A 63 -6.77 -11.32 12.15
N ARG A 64 -7.98 -11.78 11.81
CA ARG A 64 -9.11 -11.81 12.74
C ARG A 64 -9.00 -12.99 13.71
N ARG A 65 -9.16 -12.72 15.01
CA ARG A 65 -9.25 -13.72 16.08
C ARG A 65 -10.58 -13.57 16.84
N PRO A 66 -11.02 -14.60 17.60
CA PRO A 66 -12.19 -14.48 18.48
C PRO A 66 -12.08 -13.34 19.51
N GLY A 67 -10.87 -12.97 19.92
CA GLY A 67 -10.59 -11.91 20.89
C GLY A 67 -10.18 -10.56 20.31
N GLY A 68 -10.13 -10.38 18.98
CA GLY A 68 -9.70 -9.10 18.37
C GLY A 68 -9.03 -9.24 17.02
N ILE A 69 -8.18 -8.26 16.68
CA ILE A 69 -7.35 -8.22 15.47
C ILE A 69 -5.88 -8.33 15.88
N GLU A 70 -5.11 -9.12 15.13
CA GLU A 70 -3.70 -9.45 15.38
C GLU A 70 -2.88 -9.04 14.14
N GLU A 71 -1.85 -8.18 14.28
CA GLU A 71 -0.94 -7.87 13.17
C GLU A 71 0.01 -9.05 12.91
N LEU A 72 0.10 -9.47 11.65
CA LEU A 72 1.00 -10.50 11.16
C LEU A 72 2.24 -9.86 10.52
N HIS A 73 3.39 -10.08 11.13
CA HIS A 73 4.70 -9.69 10.61
C HIS A 73 5.28 -10.76 9.67
N ASP A 74 6.37 -10.41 8.97
CA ASP A 74 7.12 -11.38 8.17
C ASP A 74 7.63 -12.54 9.04
N GLY A 75 7.42 -13.78 8.60
CA GLY A 75 7.67 -14.98 9.37
C GLY A 75 6.59 -15.34 10.41
N ALA A 76 5.47 -14.62 10.48
CA ALA A 76 4.40 -14.96 11.43
C ALA A 76 3.71 -16.31 11.08
N LEU A 77 3.23 -17.00 12.11
CA LEU A 77 2.56 -18.30 11.97
C LEU A 77 1.07 -18.13 11.63
N ALA A 78 0.61 -18.87 10.63
CA ALA A 78 -0.77 -18.91 10.16
C ALA A 78 -1.31 -20.34 10.05
N HIS A 79 -2.63 -20.46 9.96
CA HIS A 79 -3.36 -21.73 9.81
C HIS A 79 -4.42 -21.59 8.72
N GLU A 80 -4.89 -22.71 8.18
CA GLU A 80 -6.10 -22.77 7.34
C GLU A 80 -7.29 -22.08 8.05
N GLY A 81 -8.12 -21.35 7.29
CA GLY A 81 -9.30 -20.66 7.79
C GLY A 81 -9.01 -19.36 8.56
N ASP A 82 -7.75 -18.98 8.74
CA ASP A 82 -7.40 -17.65 9.26
C ASP A 82 -7.84 -16.58 8.24
N LEU A 83 -8.80 -15.74 8.63
CA LEU A 83 -9.23 -14.58 7.84
C LEU A 83 -8.23 -13.44 8.03
N VAL A 84 -7.50 -13.09 6.97
CA VAL A 84 -6.53 -11.99 6.92
C VAL A 84 -7.05 -10.79 6.13
N GLN A 85 -6.89 -9.60 6.67
CA GLN A 85 -7.17 -8.33 6.02
C GLN A 85 -5.84 -7.65 5.68
N MET A 86 -5.70 -7.24 4.42
CA MET A 86 -4.54 -6.47 3.96
C MET A 86 -4.84 -4.98 3.96
N SER A 87 -3.79 -4.19 4.21
CA SER A 87 -3.79 -2.73 4.06
C SER A 87 -2.43 -2.25 3.55
N TYR A 88 -2.40 -1.11 2.85
CA TYR A 88 -1.15 -0.50 2.37
C TYR A 88 -0.99 0.94 2.83
N MET A 89 0.26 1.37 2.95
CA MET A 89 0.65 2.78 2.95
C MET A 89 1.43 3.06 1.67
N ALA A 90 0.96 4.00 0.84
CA ALA A 90 1.57 4.30 -0.45
C ALA A 90 2.88 5.10 -0.33
N ALA A 91 3.04 5.89 0.74
CA ALA A 91 4.23 6.68 1.05
C ALA A 91 4.77 7.47 -0.17
N GLY A 92 3.88 8.17 -0.88
CA GLY A 92 4.21 8.98 -2.05
C GLY A 92 4.34 8.22 -3.39
N ASN A 93 4.20 6.89 -3.41
CA ASN A 93 4.09 6.15 -4.65
C ASN A 93 2.68 6.29 -5.24
N ARG A 94 2.58 6.50 -6.55
CA ARG A 94 1.30 6.73 -7.24
C ARG A 94 0.62 5.43 -7.67
N TYR A 95 1.40 4.36 -7.86
CA TYR A 95 0.92 3.10 -8.38
C TYR A 95 1.39 1.92 -7.53
N GLY A 96 0.55 0.89 -7.43
CA GLY A 96 0.87 -0.31 -6.69
C GLY A 96 -0.01 -1.50 -7.05
N VAL A 97 0.54 -2.69 -6.90
CA VAL A 97 -0.12 -3.98 -7.12
C VAL A 97 0.19 -4.87 -5.92
N VAL A 98 -0.84 -5.51 -5.37
CA VAL A 98 -0.70 -6.51 -4.30
C VAL A 98 -1.09 -7.87 -4.87
N VAL A 99 -0.15 -8.80 -4.85
CA VAL A 99 -0.37 -10.22 -5.18
C VAL A 99 -0.01 -11.08 -3.99
N SER A 100 -0.54 -12.29 -3.91
CA SER A 100 0.06 -13.35 -3.11
C SER A 100 0.43 -14.56 -3.95
N LEU A 101 1.37 -15.35 -3.44
CA LEU A 101 1.74 -16.66 -3.95
C LEU A 101 1.97 -17.64 -2.80
N ASP A 102 1.52 -18.87 -2.98
CA ASP A 102 1.64 -19.95 -2.00
C ASP A 102 2.74 -20.97 -2.38
N GLY A 103 2.94 -21.99 -1.55
CA GLY A 103 3.84 -23.11 -1.85
C GLY A 103 3.25 -24.20 -2.75
N SER A 104 1.99 -24.08 -3.17
CA SER A 104 1.33 -24.93 -4.15
C SER A 104 1.44 -24.39 -5.59
N GLY A 105 1.94 -23.17 -5.76
CA GLY A 105 2.09 -22.50 -7.06
C GLY A 105 0.92 -21.58 -7.44
N VAL A 106 -0.08 -21.42 -6.57
CA VAL A 106 -1.23 -20.54 -6.82
C VAL A 106 -0.78 -19.08 -6.67
N VAL A 107 -1.35 -18.21 -7.50
CA VAL A 107 -1.10 -16.77 -7.47
C VAL A 107 -2.43 -16.03 -7.46
N THR A 108 -2.64 -15.20 -6.45
CA THR A 108 -3.87 -14.43 -6.24
C THR A 108 -3.60 -12.94 -6.41
N LEU A 109 -4.48 -12.23 -7.12
CA LEU A 109 -4.47 -10.76 -7.18
C LEU A 109 -5.34 -10.23 -6.03
N HIS A 110 -4.77 -9.39 -5.16
CA HIS A 110 -5.51 -8.72 -4.07
C HIS A 110 -5.74 -7.23 -4.36
N TYR A 111 -4.86 -6.60 -5.13
CA TYR A 111 -5.05 -5.23 -5.63
C TYR A 111 -4.33 -5.00 -6.97
N PRO A 112 -4.94 -4.35 -7.96
CA PRO A 112 -6.34 -3.87 -7.98
C PRO A 112 -7.36 -5.03 -8.07
N GLU A 113 -8.66 -4.73 -8.01
CA GLU A 113 -9.77 -5.71 -7.94
C GLU A 113 -9.76 -6.78 -9.06
N ARG A 114 -9.14 -6.48 -10.20
CA ARG A 114 -9.00 -7.31 -11.40
C ARG A 114 -7.82 -6.82 -12.26
N PRO A 115 -7.26 -7.64 -13.16
CA PRO A 115 -6.03 -7.28 -13.88
C PRO A 115 -6.11 -6.01 -14.74
N GLU A 116 -7.29 -5.63 -15.23
CA GLU A 116 -7.51 -4.47 -16.10
C GLU A 116 -8.13 -3.28 -15.35
N ALA A 117 -8.07 -3.28 -14.01
CA ALA A 117 -8.41 -2.13 -13.18
C ALA A 117 -7.19 -1.24 -12.92
N SER A 118 -7.43 0.01 -12.53
CA SER A 118 -6.37 0.99 -12.27
C SER A 118 -5.55 0.61 -11.04
N ALA A 119 -4.23 0.45 -11.21
CA ALA A 119 -3.28 0.23 -10.13
C ALA A 119 -2.95 1.52 -9.32
N THR A 120 -3.79 2.56 -9.37
CA THR A 120 -3.52 3.86 -8.72
C THR A 120 -3.74 3.80 -7.22
N LEU A 121 -2.74 4.13 -6.41
CA LEU A 121 -2.83 4.12 -4.94
C LEU A 121 -3.44 5.41 -4.39
N VAL A 122 -4.11 5.31 -3.25
CA VAL A 122 -4.44 6.48 -2.43
C VAL A 122 -3.19 6.90 -1.65
N ALA A 123 -2.83 8.18 -1.75
CA ALA A 123 -1.48 8.64 -1.39
C ALA A 123 -1.21 8.83 0.12
N HIS A 124 -2.26 8.94 0.95
CA HIS A 124 -2.17 9.46 2.32
C HIS A 124 -2.90 8.61 3.34
N GLY A 125 -2.12 8.04 4.27
CA GLY A 125 -2.63 7.18 5.34
C GLY A 125 -2.44 5.71 5.03
N GLU A 126 -3.15 4.88 5.79
CA GLU A 126 -3.24 3.44 5.59
C GLU A 126 -4.60 3.10 4.97
N HIS A 127 -4.58 2.31 3.91
CA HIS A 127 -5.75 1.95 3.13
C HIS A 127 -5.95 0.44 3.15
N ALA A 128 -7.01 -0.02 3.81
CA ALA A 128 -7.46 -1.40 3.72
C ALA A 128 -7.87 -1.73 2.27
N LEU A 129 -7.50 -2.93 1.80
CA LEU A 129 -8.05 -3.49 0.58
C LEU A 129 -9.53 -3.87 0.80
N ASP A 130 -10.34 -3.86 -0.26
CA ASP A 130 -11.80 -3.96 -0.15
C ASP A 130 -12.31 -5.28 0.47
N HIS A 131 -11.48 -6.32 0.49
CA HIS A 131 -11.84 -7.67 0.93
C HIS A 131 -10.80 -8.27 1.88
N ALA A 132 -11.28 -9.06 2.84
CA ALA A 132 -10.47 -10.01 3.58
C ALA A 132 -10.30 -11.30 2.77
N TYR A 133 -9.16 -11.96 2.94
CA TYR A 133 -8.78 -13.21 2.30
C TYR A 133 -8.78 -14.33 3.36
N GLU A 134 -9.34 -15.49 3.02
CA GLU A 134 -9.30 -16.69 3.87
C GLU A 134 -8.10 -17.53 3.45
N LEU A 135 -7.20 -17.82 4.38
CA LEU A 135 -6.05 -18.67 4.07
C LEU A 135 -6.50 -20.12 3.88
N ASP A 136 -6.11 -20.71 2.75
CA ASP A 136 -6.32 -22.12 2.45
C ASP A 136 -5.22 -23.02 3.04
N ASP A 137 -5.42 -24.34 2.90
CA ASP A 137 -4.45 -25.40 3.21
C ASP A 137 -3.34 -25.54 2.13
N ALA A 138 -2.99 -24.46 1.42
CA ALA A 138 -1.85 -24.51 0.51
C ALA A 138 -0.54 -24.63 1.29
N GLN A 139 0.29 -25.58 0.89
CA GLN A 139 1.53 -25.93 1.60
C GLN A 139 2.55 -24.78 1.58
N PRO A 140 3.60 -24.84 2.41
CA PRO A 140 3.62 -24.47 3.82
C PRO A 140 3.81 -22.94 4.01
N PHE A 141 3.31 -22.10 3.09
CA PHE A 141 3.32 -20.65 3.23
C PHE A 141 2.26 -19.93 2.40
N GLU A 142 1.97 -18.70 2.82
CA GLU A 142 1.38 -17.67 1.99
C GLU A 142 2.38 -16.51 1.93
N ARG A 143 2.71 -15.98 0.76
CA ARG A 143 3.56 -14.79 0.65
C ARG A 143 2.82 -13.68 -0.07
N PHE A 144 2.61 -12.56 0.61
CA PHE A 144 2.06 -11.34 0.03
C PHE A 144 3.19 -10.46 -0.47
N VAL A 145 3.07 -9.92 -1.68
CA VAL A 145 4.05 -9.02 -2.29
C VAL A 145 3.35 -7.73 -2.72
N PHE A 146 3.86 -6.59 -2.25
CA PHE A 146 3.41 -5.27 -2.64
C PHE A 146 4.47 -4.63 -3.54
N VAL A 147 4.13 -4.49 -4.82
CA VAL A 147 4.93 -3.81 -5.85
C VAL A 147 4.45 -2.37 -5.96
N THR A 148 5.36 -1.40 -6.06
CA THR A 148 5.04 0.04 -6.14
C THR A 148 5.91 0.80 -7.13
N SER A 149 5.33 1.87 -7.68
CA SER A 149 5.98 2.82 -8.58
C SER A 149 5.52 4.25 -8.29
N GLY A 150 6.45 5.21 -8.37
CA GLY A 150 6.18 6.63 -8.15
C GLY A 150 5.83 7.38 -9.43
N ASP A 151 6.38 6.96 -10.56
CA ASP A 151 6.41 7.69 -11.82
C ASP A 151 5.64 6.99 -12.94
N GLU A 152 5.83 5.69 -13.11
CA GLU A 152 5.24 4.84 -14.16
C GLU A 152 4.03 4.02 -13.66
N SER A 153 2.96 3.92 -14.44
CA SER A 153 1.82 3.04 -14.15
C SER A 153 2.23 1.57 -14.17
N LEU A 154 1.83 0.82 -13.15
CA LEU A 154 2.01 -0.64 -13.12
C LEU A 154 0.92 -1.32 -13.95
N ASP A 155 1.32 -2.33 -14.72
CA ASP A 155 0.41 -3.31 -15.33
C ASP A 155 0.31 -4.54 -14.41
N PRO A 156 -0.86 -4.84 -13.83
CA PRO A 156 -1.06 -6.00 -12.97
C PRO A 156 -0.75 -7.34 -13.66
N ALA A 157 -0.92 -7.46 -14.99
CA ALA A 157 -0.61 -8.68 -15.73
C ALA A 157 0.89 -9.01 -15.68
N ILE A 158 1.76 -8.00 -15.81
CA ILE A 158 3.22 -8.16 -15.71
C ILE A 158 3.62 -8.66 -14.32
N VAL A 159 2.99 -8.13 -13.26
CA VAL A 159 3.23 -8.54 -11.87
C VAL A 159 2.74 -9.96 -11.61
N LEU A 160 1.55 -10.32 -12.09
CA LEU A 160 1.00 -11.67 -11.97
C LEU A 160 1.85 -12.71 -12.71
N ASP A 161 2.31 -12.41 -13.92
CA ASP A 161 3.18 -13.32 -14.67
C ASP A 161 4.57 -13.46 -14.04
N ALA A 162 5.10 -12.40 -13.42
CA ALA A 162 6.32 -12.48 -12.63
C ALA A 162 6.14 -13.35 -11.37
N ALA A 163 4.99 -13.24 -10.70
CA ALA A 163 4.64 -14.08 -9.55
C ALA A 163 4.47 -15.55 -9.94
N ARG A 164 3.77 -15.87 -11.05
CA ARG A 164 3.62 -17.25 -11.57
C ARG A 164 4.99 -17.89 -11.87
N ARG A 165 5.84 -17.20 -12.63
CA ARG A 165 7.23 -17.63 -12.93
C ARG A 165 8.13 -17.77 -11.71
N LEU A 166 7.78 -17.16 -10.58
CA LEU A 166 8.48 -17.34 -9.31
C LEU A 166 7.90 -18.53 -8.53
N ALA A 167 6.58 -18.67 -8.48
CA ALA A 167 5.89 -19.75 -7.78
C ALA A 167 6.29 -21.15 -8.32
N GLU A 168 6.53 -21.25 -9.64
CA GLU A 168 7.12 -22.43 -10.31
C GLU A 168 8.51 -22.85 -9.78
N ARG A 169 9.21 -22.01 -9.00
CA ARG A 169 10.58 -22.25 -8.51
C ARG A 169 10.63 -22.88 -7.11
N GLY A 170 9.50 -23.36 -6.59
CA GLY A 170 9.42 -24.06 -5.30
C GLY A 170 9.91 -23.18 -4.14
N GLU A 171 10.80 -23.69 -3.30
CA GLU A 171 11.31 -22.99 -2.11
C GLU A 171 11.86 -21.57 -2.40
N ALA A 172 12.41 -21.33 -3.60
CA ALA A 172 12.88 -19.99 -3.98
C ALA A 172 11.77 -18.93 -3.97
N ALA A 173 10.50 -19.33 -4.13
CA ALA A 173 9.34 -18.46 -4.08
C ALA A 173 9.10 -17.82 -2.70
N ARG A 174 9.55 -18.47 -1.60
CA ARG A 174 9.41 -17.96 -0.23
C ARG A 174 10.12 -16.63 0.01
N HIS A 175 11.22 -16.37 -0.71
CA HIS A 175 12.17 -15.32 -0.36
C HIS A 175 12.74 -14.53 -1.54
N SER A 176 12.79 -15.09 -2.76
CA SER A 176 13.40 -14.39 -3.90
C SER A 176 12.54 -13.20 -4.32
N PRO A 177 13.11 -12.09 -4.81
CA PRO A 177 12.32 -11.01 -5.41
C PRO A 177 11.56 -11.52 -6.64
N LEU A 178 10.38 -10.95 -6.89
CA LEU A 178 9.69 -11.10 -8.16
C LEU A 178 10.62 -10.62 -9.30
N PRO A 179 10.73 -11.35 -10.42
CA PRO A 179 11.54 -10.97 -11.57
C PRO A 179 10.87 -9.82 -12.33
N LEU A 180 11.02 -8.61 -11.79
CA LEU A 180 10.42 -7.35 -12.23
C LEU A 180 11.52 -6.31 -12.53
N PRO A 181 11.21 -5.24 -13.29
CA PRO A 181 12.16 -4.16 -13.53
C PRO A 181 12.64 -3.48 -12.24
N GLU A 182 13.95 -3.22 -12.12
CA GLU A 182 14.58 -2.66 -10.91
C GLU A 182 14.04 -1.28 -10.47
N ARG A 183 13.42 -0.55 -11.40
CA ARG A 183 12.74 0.73 -11.14
C ARG A 183 11.47 0.57 -10.29
N TRP A 184 10.85 -0.61 -10.29
CA TRP A 184 9.71 -0.91 -9.43
C TRP A 184 10.20 -1.42 -8.07
N ARG A 185 9.68 -0.84 -7.00
CA ARG A 185 9.99 -1.27 -5.64
C ARG A 185 9.08 -2.44 -5.28
N GLN A 186 9.60 -3.39 -4.53
CA GLN A 186 8.82 -4.50 -3.99
C GLN A 186 9.13 -4.71 -2.51
N SER A 187 8.10 -5.08 -1.75
CA SER A 187 8.18 -5.51 -0.35
C SER A 187 7.31 -6.75 -0.19
N SER A 188 7.58 -7.62 0.79
CA SER A 188 6.77 -8.81 1.03
C SER A 188 6.65 -9.16 2.50
N ILE A 189 5.55 -9.85 2.83
CA ILE A 189 5.31 -10.52 4.10
C ILE A 189 5.03 -12.00 3.79
N THR A 190 5.85 -12.90 4.31
CA THR A 190 5.69 -14.35 4.20
C THR A 190 5.14 -14.89 5.51
N LEU A 191 3.98 -15.54 5.45
CA LEU A 191 3.38 -16.27 6.56
C LEU A 191 3.78 -17.74 6.48
N HIS A 192 4.20 -18.33 7.60
CA HIS A 192 4.44 -19.77 7.70
C HIS A 192 3.14 -20.48 8.10
N LYS A 193 2.57 -21.28 7.18
CA LYS A 193 1.42 -22.13 7.48
C LYS A 193 1.90 -23.34 8.30
N ARG A 194 1.24 -23.64 9.43
CA ARG A 194 1.47 -24.88 10.18
C ARG A 194 0.64 -26.04 9.61
N PRO A 195 1.18 -27.27 9.60
CA PRO A 195 0.39 -28.48 9.44
C PRO A 195 -0.38 -28.82 10.74
#